data_AF-A0A2H0A789-F1
#
_entry.id   AF-A0A2H0A789-F1
#
_cell.length_a   1.000
_cell.length_b   1.000
_cell.length_c   1.000
_cell.angle_alpha   90.00
_cell.angle_beta   90.00
_cell.angle_gamma   90.00
#
_symmetry.space_group_name_H-M   'P 1'
#
loop_
_entity.id
_entity.type
_entity.pdbx_description
1 polymer ?
#
loop_
_entity_poly.entity_id
_entity_poly.type
_entity_poly.pdbx_seq_one_letter_code
_entity_poly.pdbx_strand_id
1 'polypeptide(L)'
;SEVATDVCGVIALGPFGCMPNRLAEAILNDTMTRDVKLRATGNGHPADTRKLEKILENMEDLPFLAIETDGSPYPQLIHAKLEAFCQRALRLHQRMHQRMHPEI
;
A
#
# COMPACT_ATOMS: atom_id res chain seq x y z
N SER A 1 4.71 6.01 5.76
CA SER A 1 3.53 5.73 4.91
C SER A 1 2.32 5.50 5.79
N GLU A 2 1.14 6.00 5.41
CA GLU A 2 -0.16 5.81 6.11
C GLU A 2 -0.79 4.43 5.81
N VAL A 3 -0.19 3.67 4.88
CA VAL A 3 -0.64 2.31 4.57
C VAL A 3 -0.53 1.42 5.82
N ALA A 4 -1.56 0.58 6.03
CA ALA A 4 -1.74 -0.31 7.18
C ALA A 4 -2.01 0.38 8.54
N THR A 5 -2.08 1.71 8.58
CA THR A 5 -2.57 2.47 9.75
C THR A 5 -3.92 3.09 9.43
N ASP A 6 -3.98 3.88 8.37
CA ASP A 6 -5.13 4.71 8.02
C ASP A 6 -5.73 4.31 6.67
N VAL A 7 -4.88 3.88 5.73
CA VAL A 7 -5.28 3.46 4.39
C VAL A 7 -4.81 2.04 4.06
N CYS A 8 -5.48 1.40 3.11
CA CYS A 8 -5.16 0.02 2.70
C CYS A 8 -4.22 -0.05 1.48
N GLY A 9 -3.83 1.10 0.94
CA GLY A 9 -2.93 1.21 -0.20
C GLY A 9 -2.89 2.63 -0.74
N VAL A 10 -1.90 2.92 -1.57
CA VAL A 10 -1.73 4.23 -2.22
C VAL A 10 -1.58 4.06 -3.73
N ILE A 11 -2.28 4.89 -4.49
CA ILE A 11 -2.08 5.01 -5.93
C ILE A 11 -1.50 6.40 -6.23
N ALA A 12 -0.32 6.44 -6.86
CA ALA A 12 0.26 7.66 -7.39
C ALA A 12 -0.18 7.85 -8.84
N LEU A 13 -0.87 8.94 -9.13
CA LEU A 13 -1.33 9.30 -10.47
C LEU A 13 -0.55 10.52 -10.95
N GLY A 14 0.20 10.38 -12.05
CA GLY A 14 0.96 11.47 -12.66
C GLY A 14 0.65 11.61 -14.15
N PRO A 15 0.74 12.82 -14.74
CA PRO A 15 0.63 12.94 -16.19
C PRO A 15 1.81 12.23 -16.87
N PHE A 16 1.62 11.83 -18.12
CA PHE A 16 2.68 11.24 -18.93
C PHE A 16 3.94 12.13 -18.93
N GLY A 17 5.10 11.51 -18.69
CA GLY A 17 6.38 12.23 -18.65
C GLY A 17 6.62 13.08 -17.39
N CYS A 18 5.80 12.94 -16.34
CA CYS A 18 6.01 13.61 -15.06
C CYS A 18 7.24 13.05 -14.33
N MET A 19 8.41 13.64 -14.56
CA MET A 19 9.67 13.23 -13.91
C MET A 19 9.59 13.22 -12.38
N PRO A 20 8.96 14.19 -11.68
CA PRO A 20 8.77 14.11 -10.23
C PRO A 20 7.99 12.86 -9.79
N ASN A 21 6.97 12.45 -10.55
CA ASN A 21 6.20 11.25 -10.24
C ASN A 21 7.03 9.98 -10.43
N ARG A 22 7.85 9.92 -11.50
CA ARG A 22 8.78 8.80 -11.72
C ARG A 22 9.82 8.67 -10.62
N LEU A 23 10.33 9.79 -10.12
CA LEU A 23 11.25 9.79 -8.98
C LEU A 23 10.56 9.27 -7.72
N ALA A 24 9.36 9.75 -7.44
CA ALA A 24 8.56 9.26 -6.31
C ALA A 24 8.25 7.76 -6.44
N GLU A 25 7.87 7.29 -7.63
CA GLU A 25 7.65 5.87 -7.93
C GLU A 25 8.89 5.03 -7.64
N ALA A 26 10.07 5.45 -8.11
CA ALA A 26 11.31 4.71 -7.90
C ALA A 26 11.65 4.55 -6.41
N ILE A 27 11.47 5.61 -5.62
CA ILE A 27 11.70 5.59 -4.18
C ILE A 27 10.64 4.73 -3.47
N LEU A 28 9.36 4.90 -3.83
CA LEU A 28 8.26 4.22 -3.16
C LEU A 28 8.18 2.74 -3.49
N ASN A 29 8.57 2.32 -4.70
CA ASN A 29 8.67 0.90 -5.05
C ASN A 29 9.70 0.16 -4.19
N ASP A 30 10.77 0.82 -3.75
CA ASP A 30 11.80 0.23 -2.88
C ASP A 30 11.42 0.32 -1.39
N THR A 31 10.74 1.40 -1.00
CA THR A 31 10.49 1.71 0.42
C THR A 31 9.11 1.30 0.95
N MET A 32 8.15 0.94 0.08
CA MET A 32 6.82 0.46 0.48
C MET A 32 6.85 -1.00 0.92
N THR A 33 7.69 -1.30 1.91
CA THR A 33 7.86 -2.64 2.48
C THR A 33 7.50 -2.68 3.96
N ARG A 34 7.22 -3.88 4.47
CA ARG A 34 6.92 -4.15 5.88
C ARG A 34 8.05 -3.70 6.80
N ASP A 35 9.30 -4.02 6.47
CA ASP A 35 10.45 -3.65 7.31
C ASP A 35 10.54 -2.14 7.49
N VAL A 36 10.48 -1.40 6.38
CA VAL A 36 10.55 0.06 6.39
C VAL A 36 9.38 0.65 7.19
N LYS A 37 8.16 0.14 7.02
CA LYS A 37 6.99 0.60 7.78
C LYS A 37 7.13 0.31 9.28
N LEU A 38 7.56 -0.89 9.66
CA LEU A 38 7.74 -1.25 11.08
C LEU A 38 8.82 -0.40 11.74
N ARG A 39 9.93 -0.14 11.04
CA ARG A 39 11.00 0.75 11.53
C ARG A 39 10.53 2.20 11.66
N ALA A 40 9.75 2.69 10.70
CA ALA A 40 9.19 4.04 10.75
C ALA A 40 8.17 4.23 11.89
N THR A 41 7.45 3.17 12.27
CA THR A 41 6.48 3.18 13.38
C THR A 41 7.10 2.79 14.74
N GLY A 42 8.30 2.21 14.75
CA GLY A 42 8.97 1.67 15.95
C GLY A 42 9.28 2.66 17.08
N ASN A 43 9.09 3.97 16.85
CA ASN A 43 9.18 5.00 17.89
C ASN A 43 7.83 5.25 18.63
N GLY A 44 6.78 4.52 18.28
CA GLY A 44 5.45 4.61 18.89
C GLY A 44 5.26 3.72 20.12
N HIS A 45 4.02 3.62 20.62
CA HIS A 45 3.70 2.74 21.75
C HIS A 45 3.96 1.26 21.38
N PRO A 46 4.58 0.44 22.25
CA PRO A 46 4.89 -0.96 21.97
C PRO A 46 3.67 -1.82 21.56
N ALA A 47 2.48 -1.46 22.05
CA ALA A 47 1.23 -2.13 21.71
C ALA A 47 0.83 -1.92 20.24
N ASP A 48 1.07 -0.73 19.70
CA ASP A 48 0.74 -0.37 18.32
C ASP A 48 1.69 -1.06 17.34
N THR A 49 2.98 -1.12 17.68
CA THR A 49 3.98 -1.86 16.90
C THR A 49 3.63 -3.33 16.78
N ARG A 50 3.28 -4.00 17.89
CA ARG A 50 2.86 -5.41 17.88
C ARG A 50 1.59 -5.65 17.07
N LYS A 51 0.62 -4.73 17.15
CA LYS A 51 -0.60 -4.79 16.35
C LYS A 51 -0.27 -4.70 14.86
N LEU A 52 0.60 -3.77 14.47
CA LEU A 52 1.02 -3.57 13.10
C LEU A 52 1.83 -4.75 12.55
N GLU A 53 2.75 -5.31 13.34
CA GLU A 53 3.49 -6.54 12.99
C GLU A 53 2.58 -7.69 12.60
N LYS A 54 1.48 -7.84 13.33
CA LYS A 54 0.45 -8.86 13.07
C LYS A 54 -0.39 -8.55 11.84
N ILE A 55 -0.80 -7.29 11.64
CA ILE A 55 -1.54 -6.88 10.42
C ILE A 55 -0.71 -7.18 9.17
N LEU A 56 0.60 -6.92 9.24
CA LEU A 56 1.54 -7.10 8.13
C LEU A 56 2.15 -8.50 8.06
N GLU A 57 1.66 -9.46 8.85
CA GLU A 57 2.17 -10.84 8.84
C GLU A 57 2.07 -11.46 7.44
N ASN A 58 3.14 -12.05 6.92
CA ASN A 58 3.20 -12.61 5.56
C ASN A 58 2.83 -11.59 4.45
N MET A 59 3.08 -10.30 4.66
CA MET A 59 2.97 -9.25 3.64
C MET A 59 4.29 -8.47 3.63
N GLU A 60 5.16 -8.79 2.67
CA GLU A 60 6.46 -8.13 2.53
C GLU A 60 6.30 -6.73 1.91
N ASP A 61 5.53 -6.63 0.84
CA ASP A 61 5.28 -5.37 0.14
C ASP A 61 3.91 -4.78 0.47
N LEU A 62 3.90 -3.51 0.84
CA LEU A 62 2.68 -2.74 1.06
C LEU A 62 2.02 -2.40 -0.28
N PRO A 63 0.68 -2.33 -0.35
CA PRO A 63 -0.01 -2.00 -1.59
C PRO A 63 0.31 -0.58 -2.06
N PHE A 64 1.09 -0.49 -3.14
CA PHE A 64 1.43 0.74 -3.85
C PHE A 64 1.32 0.51 -5.36
N LEU A 65 0.85 1.51 -6.09
CA LEU A 65 0.78 1.49 -7.54
C LEU A 65 1.01 2.90 -8.09
N ALA A 66 1.95 3.05 -9.01
CA ALA A 66 2.10 4.27 -9.80
C ALA A 66 1.51 4.07 -11.20
N ILE A 67 0.75 5.05 -11.68
CA ILE A 67 0.16 5.07 -13.01
C ILE A 67 0.42 6.43 -13.65
N GLU A 68 0.97 6.41 -14.86
CA GLU A 68 0.99 7.58 -15.73
C GLU A 68 -0.31 7.67 -16.54
N THR A 69 -0.84 8.88 -16.67
CA THR A 69 -2.02 9.17 -17.47
C THR A 69 -1.70 10.18 -18.56
N ASP A 70 -2.12 9.89 -19.80
CA ASP A 70 -2.05 10.80 -20.94
C ASP A 70 -3.43 11.37 -21.32
N GLY A 71 -4.46 11.09 -20.50
CA GLY A 71 -5.85 11.50 -20.74
C GLY A 71 -6.64 10.55 -21.65
N SER A 72 -6.01 9.51 -22.20
CA SER A 72 -6.69 8.48 -22.98
C SER A 72 -7.25 7.35 -22.08
N PRO A 73 -8.19 6.53 -22.58
CA PRO A 73 -8.64 5.33 -21.86
C PRO A 73 -7.48 4.37 -21.56
N TYR A 74 -7.45 3.84 -20.35
CA TYR A 74 -6.38 2.94 -19.92
C TYR A 74 -6.36 1.62 -20.71
N PRO A 75 -5.17 1.12 -21.09
CA PRO A 75 -5.04 -0.18 -21.73
C PRO A 75 -5.30 -1.31 -20.72
N GLN A 76 -5.57 -2.52 -21.22
CA GLN A 76 -5.90 -3.70 -20.41
C GLN A 76 -4.83 -4.01 -19.35
N LEU A 77 -3.56 -3.71 -19.64
CA LEU A 77 -2.47 -3.87 -18.69
C LEU A 77 -2.66 -3.00 -17.43
N ILE A 78 -3.12 -1.75 -17.57
CA ILE A 78 -3.37 -0.86 -16.44
C ILE A 78 -4.61 -1.33 -15.67
N HIS A 79 -5.65 -1.81 -16.36
CA HIS A 79 -6.78 -2.46 -15.70
C HIS A 79 -6.37 -3.66 -14.85
N ALA A 80 -5.54 -4.56 -15.39
CA ALA A 80 -5.02 -5.71 -14.65
C ALA A 80 -4.17 -5.29 -13.43
N LYS A 81 -3.35 -4.23 -13.56
CA LYS A 81 -2.58 -3.67 -12.43
C LYS A 81 -3.51 -3.11 -11.34
N LEU A 82 -4.56 -2.39 -11.74
CA LEU A 82 -5.57 -1.87 -10.80
C LEU A 82 -6.29 -3.00 -10.08
N GLU A 83 -6.71 -4.05 -10.78
CA GLU A 83 -7.34 -5.23 -10.17
C GLU A 83 -6.40 -5.92 -9.18
N ALA A 84 -5.14 -6.16 -9.56
CA ALA A 84 -4.14 -6.74 -8.68
C ALA A 84 -3.88 -5.87 -7.44
N PHE A 85 -3.81 -4.55 -7.61
CA PHE A 85 -3.70 -3.60 -6.50
C PHE A 85 -4.91 -3.68 -5.56
N CYS A 86 -6.13 -3.64 -6.10
CA CYS A 86 -7.37 -3.74 -5.33
C CYS A 86 -7.43 -5.06 -4.54
N GLN A 87 -7.03 -6.18 -5.13
CA GLN A 87 -6.95 -7.47 -4.45
C GLN A 87 -5.94 -7.47 -3.30
N ARG A 88 -4.78 -6.81 -3.47
CA ARG A 88 -3.80 -6.64 -2.39
C ARG A 88 -4.32 -5.72 -1.28
N ALA A 89 -4.92 -4.59 -1.65
CA ALA A 89 -5.49 -3.63 -0.71
C ALA A 89 -6.66 -4.22 0.08
N LEU A 90 -7.54 -5.00 -0.56
CA LEU A 90 -8.64 -5.69 0.11
C LEU A 90 -8.14 -6.72 1.14
N ARG A 91 -7.09 -7.49 0.82
CA ARG A 91 -6.47 -8.41 1.78
C ARG A 91 -5.91 -7.66 2.99
N LEU A 92 -5.27 -6.51 2.78
CA LEU A 92 -4.78 -5.68 3.87
C LEU A 92 -5.95 -5.12 4.71
N HIS A 93 -6.99 -4.61 4.06
CA HIS A 93 -8.21 -4.13 4.72
C HIS A 93 -8.83 -5.20 5.63
N GLN A 94 -9.00 -6.42 5.10
CA GLN A 94 -9.51 -7.54 5.86
C GLN A 94 -8.67 -7.80 7.10
N ARG A 95 -7.33 -7.76 7.01
CA ARG A 95 -6.46 -7.94 8.19
C ARG A 95 -6.55 -6.80 9.20
N MET A 96 -6.75 -5.57 8.73
CA MET A 96 -7.00 -4.41 9.59
C MET A 96 -8.34 -4.54 10.35
N HIS A 97 -9.34 -5.19 9.73
CA HIS A 97 -10.72 -5.28 10.25
C HIS A 97 -11.17 -6.66 10.78
N GLN A 98 -10.42 -7.76 10.56
CA GLN A 98 -10.69 -9.13 11.04
C GLN A 98 -10.71 -9.26 12.58
N ARG A 99 -10.69 -8.14 13.31
CA ARG A 99 -10.93 -8.05 14.75
C ARG A 99 -12.05 -7.08 15.16
N MET A 100 -12.84 -6.56 14.23
CA MET A 100 -14.06 -5.82 14.58
C MET A 100 -15.25 -6.74 14.88
N HIS A 101 -15.17 -8.03 14.56
CA HIS A 101 -16.12 -9.05 15.03
C HIS A 101 -15.34 -10.20 15.68
N PRO A 102 -15.23 -10.24 17.02
CA PRO A 102 -14.92 -11.49 17.70
C PRO A 102 -16.09 -12.44 17.40
N GLU A 103 -15.80 -13.58 16.78
CA GLU A 103 -16.83 -14.58 16.49
C GLU A 103 -17.55 -14.99 17.78
N ILE A 104 -18.87 -15.03 17.63
CA ILE A 104 -19.89 -15.58 18.54
C ILE A 104 -19.76 -17.09 18.56
#